data_AF-A0A5E7FU24-F1
#
_entry.id   AF-A0A5E7FU24-F1
#
_cell.length_a   1.000
_cell.length_b   1.000
_cell.length_c   1.000
_cell.angle_alpha   90.00
_cell.angle_beta   90.00
_cell.angle_gamma   90.00
#
_symmetry.space_group_name_H-M   'P 1'
#
loop_
_entity.id
_entity.type
_entity.pdbx_description
1 polymer ?
#
loop_
_entity_poly.entity_id
_entity_poly.type
_entity_poly.pdbx_seq_one_letter_code
_entity_poly.pdbx_strand_id
1 'polypeptide(L)' 'MFESLAKESINIQMISTSEIKVSVVIEEKYLELAVRALHTAFELDAPARQGE' A
#
# COMPACT_ATOMS: atom_id res chain seq x y z
N MET A 1 -5.28 -1.58 -3.89
CA MET A 1 -4.74 -0.42 -3.13
C MET A 1 -5.81 0.31 -2.31
N PHE A 2 -6.65 1.16 -2.92
CA PHE A 2 -7.60 2.00 -2.17
C PHE A 2 -8.62 1.19 -1.37
N GLU A 3 -9.13 0.09 -1.93
CA GLU A 3 -10.03 -0.82 -1.20
C GLU A 3 -9.33 -1.45 0.03
N SER A 4 -8.06 -1.82 -0.08
CA SER A 4 -7.29 -2.39 1.04
C SER A 4 -7.13 -1.37 2.18
N LEU A 5 -6.78 -0.13 1.84
CA LEU A 5 -6.70 0.96 2.83
C LEU A 5 -8.07 1.27 3.46
N ALA A 6 -9.15 1.21 2.68
CA ALA A 6 -10.51 1.44 3.18
C ALA A 6 -11.00 0.34 4.13
N LYS A 7 -10.66 -0.94 3.87
CA LYS A 7 -10.97 -2.07 4.78
C LYS A 7 -10.37 -1.87 6.17
N GLU A 8 -9.17 -1.30 6.22
CA GLU A 8 -8.48 -0.96 7.47
C GLU A 8 -8.89 0.41 8.05
N SER A 9 -9.93 1.05 7.49
CA SER A 9 -10.41 2.39 7.89
C SER A 9 -9.32 3.47 7.85
N ILE A 10 -8.38 3.38 6.90
CA ILE A 10 -7.29 4.34 6.72
C ILE A 10 -7.74 5.45 5.77
N ASN A 11 -7.78 6.68 6.28
CA ASN A 11 -8.12 7.85 5.48
C ASN A 11 -6.92 8.31 4.62
N ILE A 12 -7.18 8.59 3.34
CA ILE A 12 -6.18 9.11 2.39
C ILE A 12 -6.30 10.62 2.32
N GLN A 13 -5.23 11.34 2.67
CA GLN A 13 -5.20 12.81 2.68
C GLN A 13 -4.82 13.40 1.32
N MET A 14 -3.99 12.69 0.55
CA MET A 14 -3.53 13.13 -0.77
C MET A 14 -3.19 11.91 -1.63
N ILE A 15 -3.38 12.05 -2.94
CA ILE A 15 -2.99 11.06 -3.94
C ILE A 15 -2.13 11.76 -4.99
N SER A 16 -1.01 11.14 -5.37
CA SER A 16 -0.18 11.55 -6.50
C SER A 16 0.21 10.32 -7.32
N THR A 17 0.14 10.42 -8.64
CA THR A 17 0.27 9.27 -9.56
C THR A 17 1.18 9.55 -10.74
N SER A 18 1.86 8.51 -11.23
CA SER A 18 2.51 8.44 -12.54
C SER A 18 2.03 7.18 -13.27
N GLU A 19 2.50 6.95 -14.50
CA GLU A 19 2.16 5.76 -15.30
C GLU A 19 2.44 4.44 -14.59
N ILE A 20 3.45 4.40 -13.71
CA ILE A 20 3.91 3.17 -13.04
C ILE A 20 3.81 3.21 -11.52
N LYS A 21 3.33 4.31 -10.92
CA LYS A 21 3.36 4.49 -9.46
C LYS A 21 2.16 5.27 -8.94
N VAL A 22 1.62 4.82 -7.82
CA VAL A 22 0.64 5.55 -7.01
C VAL A 22 1.23 5.81 -5.64
N SER A 23 1.25 7.06 -5.21
CA SER A 23 1.69 7.50 -3.89
C SER A 23 0.52 8.13 -3.14
N VAL A 24 0.40 7.82 -1.85
CA VAL A 24 -0.66 8.35 -0.97
C VAL A 24 -0.06 8.93 0.29
N VAL A 25 -0.68 9.99 0.81
CA VAL A 25 -0.38 10.54 2.13
C VAL A 25 -1.46 10.08 3.10
N ILE A 26 -1.04 9.55 4.24
CA ILE A 26 -1.90 9.02 5.32
C ILE A 26 -1.36 9.51 6.67
N GLU A 27 -2.14 9.38 7.74
CA GLU A 27 -1.60 9.62 9.09
C GLU A 27 -0.51 8.60 9.43
N GLU A 28 0.59 9.08 10.02
CA GLU A 28 1.78 8.29 10.33
C GLU A 28 1.49 7.06 11.20
N LYS A 29 0.55 7.16 12.14
CA LYS A 29 0.15 6.04 13.02
C LYS A 29 -0.36 4.80 12.26
N TYR A 30 -0.81 4.98 11.00
CA TYR A 30 -1.29 3.88 10.16
C TYR A 30 -0.22 3.32 9.23
N LEU A 31 1.01 3.85 9.25
CA LEU A 31 2.05 3.50 8.28
C LEU A 31 2.30 1.98 8.22
N GLU A 32 2.55 1.33 9.35
CA GLU A 32 2.84 -0.10 9.36
C GLU A 32 1.64 -0.94 8.90
N LEU A 33 0.44 -0.58 9.34
CA LEU A 33 -0.80 -1.25 8.96
C LEU A 33 -1.06 -1.12 7.45
N ALA A 34 -0.93 0.10 6.91
CA ALA A 34 -1.09 0.39 5.49
C ALA A 34 -0.08 -0.40 4.64
N VAL A 35 1.19 -0.40 5.04
CA VAL A 35 2.24 -1.12 4.30
C VAL A 35 1.93 -2.62 4.28
N ARG A 36 1.60 -3.23 5.41
CA ARG A 36 1.26 -4.66 5.48
C ARG A 36 0.00 -5.00 4.69
N ALA A 37 -1.06 -4.23 4.86
CA ALA A 37 -2.32 -4.43 4.14
C ALA A 37 -2.14 -4.33 2.62
N LEU A 38 -1.28 -3.41 2.15
CA LEU A 38 -0.93 -3.31 0.74
C LEU A 38 -0.04 -4.46 0.29
N HIS A 39 0.94 -4.87 1.09
CA HIS A 39 1.84 -5.98 0.77
C HIS A 39 1.08 -7.29 0.56
N THR A 40 0.16 -7.62 1.48
CA THR A 40 -0.73 -8.77 1.34
C THR A 40 -1.73 -8.60 0.18
N ALA A 41 -2.32 -7.42 -0.01
CA ALA A 41 -3.27 -7.18 -1.10
C ALA A 41 -2.64 -7.27 -2.50
N PHE A 42 -1.33 -7.09 -2.61
CA PHE A 42 -0.57 -7.24 -3.86
C PHE A 42 0.26 -8.54 -3.89
N GLU A 43 0.04 -9.46 -2.93
CA GLU A 43 0.68 -10.77 -2.86
C GLU A 43 2.22 -10.71 -2.83
N LEU A 44 2.77 -9.65 -2.23
CA LEU A 44 4.21 -9.40 -2.16
C LEU A 44 4.87 -10.09 -0.97
N ASP A 45 4.10 -10.78 -0.11
CA ASP A 45 4.59 -11.48 1.09
C ASP A 45 5.62 -12.58 0.79
N ALA A 46 5.69 -13.06 -0.45
CA ALA A 46 6.68 -14.02 -0.89
C ALA A 46 8.07 -13.38 -1.06
N PRO A 47 9.17 -14.11 -0.78
CA PRO A 47 10.50 -13.63 -1.12
C PRO A 47 10.55 -13.35 -2.62
N ALA A 48 11.00 -12.14 -2.99
CA ALA A 48 11.23 -11.78 -4.37
C ALA A 48 12.06 -12.90 -5.01
N ARG A 49 11.52 -13.53 -6.05
CA ARG A 49 12.22 -14.57 -6.81
C ARG A 49 13.49 -13.92 -7.36
N GLN A 50 14.63 -14.11 -6.69
CA GLN A 50 15.93 -13.71 -7.20
C GLN A 50 16.10 -14.41 -8.55
N GLY A 51 16.54 -13.63 -9.54
CA GLY A 51 16.32 -13.90 -10.96
C GLY A 51 16.73 -15.28 -11.48
N GLU A 52 16.09 -15.62 -12.59
CA GLU A 52 16.68 -16.46 -13.64
C GLU A 52 17.32 -15.56 -14.70
#